data_AF-A0A974XXV7-F1
#
_entry.id   AF-A0A974XXV7-F1
#
_cell.length_a   1.000
_cell.length_b   1.000
_cell.length_c   1.000
_cell.angle_alpha   90.00
_cell.angle_beta   90.00
_cell.angle_gamma   90.00
#
_symmetry.space_group_name_H-M   'P 1'
#
loop_
_entity.id
_entity.type
_entity.pdbx_description
1 polymer ?
#
loop_
_entity_poly.entity_id
_entity_poly.type
_entity_poly.pdbx_seq_one_letter_code
_entity_poly.pdbx_strand_id
1 'polypeptide(L)'
;MVVPLLIAIGLAVLAGGAATFWLWGVQRQRLERAEGLTLLSAMRWREFSKIVVDGLRARGFEPETAEDAAERGQDSVIHLRRDGREWLLACKQGVNYRVTPVVIGDVTDAVRFHGADGGVVATPGTADSDARRLATGRVELVDGEELWPLVRLQLAASVREELSNKSRKVVMRQSVLAWVAALALGLFVGMMMPRAPAQVDPQVDATGPTPTAPRVAGQDAPLVAAPATEEERRTEVTRMVGTLPGVERAMWSTRSTLMVFLVDENADPVNGICSVLKKYEDLRTSRLHLQPPTGSSRPARFLQCATF
;
A
#
# COMPACT_ATOMS: atom_id res chain seq x y z
N MET A 1 -5.70 -10.09 -39.88
CA MET A 1 -5.14 -10.36 -38.54
C MET A 1 -4.80 -9.11 -37.73
N VAL A 2 -4.50 -7.96 -38.36
CA VAL A 2 -4.03 -6.75 -37.65
C VAL A 2 -5.15 -6.02 -36.87
N VAL A 3 -6.34 -5.91 -37.45
CA VAL A 3 -7.49 -5.18 -36.85
C VAL A 3 -7.93 -5.70 -35.47
N PRO A 4 -8.18 -7.01 -35.24
CA PRO A 4 -8.59 -7.49 -33.92
C PRO A 4 -7.50 -7.34 -32.85
N LEU A 5 -6.22 -7.47 -33.24
CA LEU A 5 -5.09 -7.22 -32.35
C LEU A 5 -5.05 -5.76 -31.89
N LEU A 6 -5.25 -4.81 -32.82
CA LEU A 6 -5.30 -3.38 -32.51
C LEU A 6 -6.47 -3.02 -31.60
N ILE A 7 -7.65 -3.64 -31.80
CA ILE A 7 -8.82 -3.43 -30.93
C ILE A 7 -8.54 -3.97 -29.51
N ALA A 8 -7.96 -5.18 -29.39
CA ALA A 8 -7.62 -5.76 -28.09
C ALA A 8 -6.58 -4.92 -27.33
N ILE A 9 -5.54 -4.43 -28.02
CA ILE A 9 -4.54 -3.53 -27.44
C ILE A 9 -5.18 -2.20 -27.03
N GLY A 10 -6.04 -1.63 -27.87
CA GLY A 10 -6.75 -0.38 -27.57
C GLY A 10 -7.61 -0.49 -26.31
N LEU A 11 -8.37 -1.58 -26.16
CA LEU A 11 -9.17 -1.84 -24.96
C LEU A 11 -8.30 -2.05 -23.71
N ALA A 12 -7.18 -2.77 -23.83
CA ALA A 12 -6.26 -2.98 -22.71
C ALA A 12 -5.61 -1.66 -22.24
N VAL A 13 -5.22 -0.79 -23.18
CA VAL A 13 -4.67 0.54 -22.86
C VAL A 13 -5.72 1.43 -22.21
N LEU A 14 -6.95 1.44 -22.71
CA LEU A 14 -8.05 2.21 -22.11
C LEU A 14 -8.37 1.73 -20.69
N ALA A 15 -8.46 0.41 -20.49
CA ALA A 15 -8.71 -0.17 -19.17
C ALA A 15 -7.55 0.13 -18.19
N GLY A 16 -6.30 -0.05 -18.61
CA GLY A 16 -5.12 0.25 -17.79
C GLY A 16 -4.99 1.73 -17.43
N GLY A 17 -5.29 2.61 -18.40
CA GLY A 17 -5.34 4.06 -18.20
C GLY A 17 -6.43 4.48 -17.22
N ALA A 18 -7.66 3.98 -17.41
CA ALA A 18 -8.78 4.25 -16.51
C ALA A 18 -8.53 3.73 -15.08
N ALA A 19 -7.99 2.52 -14.95
CA ALA A 19 -7.61 1.95 -13.65
C ALA A 19 -6.52 2.79 -12.96
N THR A 20 -5.50 3.21 -13.71
CA THR A 20 -4.42 4.06 -13.18
C THR A 20 -4.97 5.42 -12.74
N PHE A 21 -5.82 6.05 -13.55
CA PHE A 21 -6.46 7.32 -13.21
C PHE A 21 -7.31 7.19 -11.93
N TRP A 22 -8.12 6.14 -11.83
CA TRP A 22 -8.95 5.89 -10.65
C TRP A 22 -8.09 5.61 -9.40
N LEU A 23 -7.05 4.80 -9.53
CA LEU A 23 -6.13 4.49 -8.43
C LEU A 23 -5.39 5.75 -7.95
N TRP A 24 -4.96 6.62 -8.86
CA TRP A 24 -4.26 7.85 -8.51
C TRP A 24 -5.17 8.94 -7.94
N GLY A 25 -6.37 9.12 -8.51
CA GLY A 25 -7.30 10.16 -8.07
C GLY A 25 -8.03 9.81 -6.78
N VAL A 26 -8.55 8.57 -6.69
CA VAL A 26 -9.45 8.16 -5.60
C VAL A 26 -8.73 7.29 -4.58
N GLN A 27 -8.07 6.21 -5.03
CA GLN A 27 -7.49 5.23 -4.11
C GLN A 27 -6.33 5.81 -3.31
N ARG A 28 -5.50 6.66 -3.93
CA ARG A 28 -4.42 7.37 -3.23
C ARG A 28 -4.95 8.21 -2.07
N GLN A 29 -5.99 9.00 -2.29
CA GLN A 29 -6.58 9.84 -1.25
C GLN A 29 -7.21 9.00 -0.13
N ARG A 30 -7.86 7.88 -0.48
CA ARG A 30 -8.42 6.94 0.50
C ARG A 30 -7.35 6.30 1.37
N LEU A 31 -6.24 5.87 0.78
CA LEU A 31 -5.10 5.30 1.50
C LEU A 31 -4.43 6.34 2.41
N GLU A 32 -4.19 7.55 1.90
CA GLU A 32 -3.60 8.64 2.67
C GLU A 32 -4.48 9.00 3.87
N ARG A 33 -5.80 9.08 3.65
CA ARG A 33 -6.79 9.29 4.72
C ARG A 33 -6.73 8.17 5.75
N ALA A 34 -6.80 6.90 5.34
CA ALA A 34 -6.84 5.77 6.27
C ALA A 34 -5.60 5.72 7.17
N GLU A 35 -4.41 5.91 6.58
CA GLU A 35 -3.14 5.98 7.31
C GLU A 35 -3.08 7.20 8.23
N GLY A 36 -3.54 8.37 7.74
CA GLY A 36 -3.60 9.60 8.51
C GLY A 36 -4.54 9.52 9.72
N LEU A 37 -5.73 8.96 9.55
CA LEU A 37 -6.69 8.74 10.65
C LEU A 37 -6.17 7.72 11.67
N THR A 38 -5.46 6.68 11.20
CA THR A 38 -4.79 5.71 12.07
C THR A 38 -3.71 6.40 12.91
N LEU A 39 -2.88 7.25 12.28
CA LEU A 39 -1.87 8.04 12.97
C LEU A 39 -2.49 8.95 14.03
N LEU A 40 -3.53 9.72 13.68
CA LEU A 40 -4.25 10.60 14.61
C LEU A 40 -4.82 9.81 15.80
N SER A 41 -5.32 8.60 15.56
CA SER A 41 -5.85 7.74 16.62
C SER A 41 -4.77 7.21 17.57
N ALA A 42 -3.51 7.13 17.13
CA ALA A 42 -2.38 6.67 17.93
C ALA A 42 -1.67 7.80 18.70
N MET A 43 -1.95 9.07 18.38
CA MET A 43 -1.38 10.22 19.09
C MET A 43 -1.87 10.32 20.54
N ARG A 44 -1.22 11.16 21.35
CA ARG A 44 -1.78 11.49 22.66
C ARG A 44 -3.08 12.28 22.49
N TRP A 45 -4.08 12.01 23.32
CA TRP A 45 -5.39 12.67 23.24
C TRP A 45 -5.30 14.20 23.17
N ARG A 46 -4.43 14.81 23.99
CA ARG A 46 -4.22 16.27 24.01
C ARG A 46 -3.62 16.83 22.72
N GLU A 47 -2.81 16.05 22.01
CA GLU A 47 -2.24 16.43 20.72
C GLU A 47 -3.30 16.32 19.61
N PHE A 48 -4.03 15.21 19.60
CA PHE A 48 -5.16 15.02 18.70
C PHE A 48 -6.20 16.14 18.85
N SER A 49 -6.65 16.43 20.08
CA SER A 49 -7.67 17.45 20.33
C SER A 49 -7.20 18.84 19.89
N LYS A 50 -5.93 19.19 20.13
CA LYS A 50 -5.34 20.44 19.63
C LYS A 50 -5.37 20.53 18.11
N ILE A 51 -4.97 19.47 17.41
CA ILE A 51 -5.00 19.41 15.94
C ILE A 51 -6.44 19.57 15.42
N VAL A 52 -7.42 18.97 16.07
CA VAL A 52 -8.85 19.12 15.72
C VAL A 52 -9.30 20.56 15.91
N VAL A 53 -8.99 21.19 17.05
CA VAL A 53 -9.30 22.59 17.33
C VAL A 53 -8.69 23.51 16.27
N ASP A 54 -7.41 23.33 15.96
CA ASP A 54 -6.71 24.13 14.95
C ASP A 54 -7.30 23.89 13.54
N GLY A 55 -7.73 22.66 13.23
CA GLY A 55 -8.41 22.34 11.97
C GLY A 55 -9.80 22.96 11.85
N LEU A 56 -10.56 23.04 12.95
CA LEU A 56 -11.89 23.63 12.99
C LEU A 56 -11.88 25.16 12.79
N ARG A 57 -10.72 25.83 12.95
CA ARG A 57 -10.56 27.24 12.57
C ARG A 57 -10.90 27.51 11.11
N ALA A 58 -10.63 26.55 10.21
CA ALA A 58 -11.01 26.66 8.81
C ALA A 58 -12.54 26.64 8.58
N ARG A 59 -13.31 26.20 9.60
CA ARG A 59 -14.79 26.25 9.63
C ARG A 59 -15.32 27.41 10.49
N GLY A 60 -14.47 28.38 10.86
CA GLY A 60 -14.86 29.57 11.63
C GLY A 60 -14.93 29.37 13.14
N PHE A 61 -14.47 28.23 13.66
CA PHE A 61 -14.39 28.01 15.11
C PHE A 61 -13.10 28.57 15.68
N GLU A 62 -13.20 29.35 16.74
CA GLU A 62 -12.08 29.90 17.48
C GLU A 62 -11.96 29.19 18.83
N PRO A 63 -10.74 28.80 19.26
CA PRO A 63 -10.55 28.29 20.60
C PRO A 63 -10.88 29.37 21.63
N GLU A 64 -11.36 28.93 22.78
CA GLU A 64 -11.46 29.78 23.95
C GLU A 64 -10.11 30.43 24.30
N THR A 65 -10.14 31.66 24.81
CA THR A 65 -8.92 32.36 25.25
C THR A 65 -8.36 31.73 26.53
N ALA A 66 -7.07 31.94 26.80
CA ALA A 66 -6.45 31.41 28.02
C ALA A 66 -7.02 32.04 29.30
N GLU A 67 -7.57 33.25 29.21
CA GLU A 67 -8.22 33.97 30.31
C GLU A 67 -9.58 33.33 30.63
N ASP A 68 -10.44 33.18 29.63
CA ASP A 68 -11.76 32.54 29.80
C ASP A 68 -11.61 31.08 30.30
N ALA A 69 -10.62 30.34 29.77
CA ALA A 69 -10.35 28.97 30.21
C ALA A 69 -9.84 28.89 31.66
N ALA A 70 -9.12 29.92 32.14
CA ALA A 70 -8.66 29.98 33.53
C ALA A 70 -9.81 30.27 34.50
N GLU A 71 -10.79 31.08 34.09
CA GLU A 71 -12.00 31.38 34.88
C GLU A 71 -12.90 30.16 35.06
N ARG A 72 -12.98 29.29 34.05
CA ARG A 72 -13.76 28.03 34.11
C ARG A 72 -13.11 26.91 34.89
N GLY A 73 -11.81 26.95 35.10
CA GLY A 73 -11.05 25.87 35.76
C GLY A 73 -10.83 24.65 34.87
N GLN A 74 -10.54 23.49 35.47
CA GLN A 74 -10.24 22.26 34.74
C GLN A 74 -11.54 21.57 34.29
N ASP A 75 -12.17 22.09 33.23
CA ASP A 75 -13.23 21.38 32.54
C ASP A 75 -12.63 20.31 31.60
N SER A 76 -13.30 19.15 31.52
CA SER A 76 -12.93 18.08 30.59
C SER A 76 -13.44 18.32 29.16
N VAL A 77 -14.35 19.28 29.01
CA VAL A 77 -14.95 19.68 27.75
C VAL A 77 -14.16 20.83 27.12
N ILE A 78 -13.95 20.76 25.81
CA ILE A 78 -13.25 21.81 25.06
C ILE A 78 -14.26 22.84 24.61
N HIS A 79 -14.07 24.10 24.99
CA HIS A 79 -14.94 25.20 24.59
C HIS A 79 -14.38 25.92 23.36
N LEU A 80 -15.29 26.30 22.46
CA LEU A 80 -15.04 26.98 21.21
C LEU A 80 -16.00 28.16 21.07
N ARG A 81 -15.67 29.09 20.18
CA ARG A 81 -16.55 30.19 19.77
C ARG A 81 -16.74 30.18 18.26
N ARG A 82 -17.94 30.50 17.79
CA ARG A 82 -18.22 30.73 16.36
C ARG A 82 -19.29 31.80 16.23
N ASP A 83 -19.00 32.86 15.49
CA ASP A 83 -19.90 34.01 15.31
C ASP A 83 -20.41 34.61 16.64
N GLY A 84 -19.52 34.67 17.64
CA GLY A 84 -19.84 35.18 18.98
C GLY A 84 -20.68 34.24 19.85
N ARG A 85 -21.03 33.06 19.35
CA ARG A 85 -21.78 32.01 20.06
C ARG A 85 -20.86 30.99 20.69
N GLU A 86 -21.30 30.38 21.78
CA GLU A 86 -20.53 29.41 22.53
C GLU A 86 -20.77 27.98 22.02
N TRP A 87 -19.70 27.23 21.80
CA TRP A 87 -19.74 25.89 21.24
C TRP A 87 -18.90 24.93 22.06
N LEU A 88 -19.36 23.69 22.20
CA LEU A 88 -18.59 22.62 22.82
C LEU A 88 -17.95 21.71 21.77
N LEU A 89 -16.75 21.20 22.03
CA LEU A 89 -16.10 20.19 21.21
C LEU A 89 -15.90 18.90 22.01
N ALA A 90 -16.56 17.84 21.55
CA ALA A 90 -16.38 16.48 22.02
C ALA A 90 -15.46 15.70 21.06
N CYS A 91 -14.19 15.59 21.42
CA CYS A 91 -13.21 14.80 20.69
C CYS A 91 -13.27 13.33 21.10
N LYS A 92 -13.76 12.45 20.21
CA LYS A 92 -13.78 10.99 20.40
C LYS A 92 -12.64 10.35 19.62
N GLN A 93 -11.58 9.96 20.32
CA GLN A 93 -10.39 9.37 19.71
C GLN A 93 -10.58 7.87 19.41
N GLY A 94 -10.06 7.43 18.27
CA GLY A 94 -10.04 6.02 17.87
C GLY A 94 -10.49 5.84 16.42
N VAL A 95 -9.71 5.13 15.61
CA VAL A 95 -10.04 4.85 14.20
C VAL A 95 -11.24 3.90 14.06
N ASN A 96 -11.46 3.03 15.05
CA ASN A 96 -12.60 2.11 15.11
C ASN A 96 -13.75 2.67 15.96
N TYR A 97 -13.63 3.90 16.46
CA TYR A 97 -14.72 4.52 17.21
C TYR A 97 -15.91 4.77 16.28
N ARG A 98 -17.10 4.51 16.78
CA ARG A 98 -18.35 4.69 16.04
C ARG A 98 -19.25 5.61 16.82
N VAL A 99 -19.58 6.76 16.24
CA VAL A 99 -20.52 7.70 16.82
C VAL A 99 -21.93 7.18 16.61
N THR A 100 -22.61 6.91 17.72
CA THR A 100 -24.00 6.43 17.77
C THR A 100 -24.94 7.60 18.12
N PRO A 101 -26.26 7.45 17.95
CA PRO A 101 -27.23 8.46 18.38
C PRO A 101 -27.13 8.82 19.86
N VAL A 102 -26.72 7.87 20.72
CA VAL A 102 -26.50 8.10 22.16
C VAL A 102 -25.43 9.17 22.37
N VAL A 103 -24.30 9.07 21.65
CA VAL A 103 -23.21 10.06 21.76
C VAL A 103 -23.67 11.46 21.36
N ILE A 104 -24.54 11.57 20.35
CA ILE A 104 -25.12 12.86 19.94
C ILE A 104 -26.06 13.40 21.03
N GLY A 105 -26.84 12.52 21.67
CA GLY A 105 -27.66 12.85 22.84
C GLY A 105 -26.83 13.38 24.00
N ASP A 106 -25.78 12.66 24.40
CA ASP A 106 -24.87 13.05 25.48
C ASP A 106 -24.27 14.45 25.25
N VAL A 107 -23.87 14.73 24.01
CA VAL A 107 -23.31 16.04 23.64
C VAL A 107 -24.40 17.12 23.61
N THR A 108 -25.62 16.78 23.19
CA THR A 108 -26.75 17.72 23.26
C THR A 108 -27.07 18.10 24.70
N ASP A 109 -27.01 17.14 25.62
CA ASP A 109 -27.22 17.38 27.05
C ASP A 109 -26.07 18.19 27.66
N ALA A 110 -24.82 17.91 27.25
CA ALA A 110 -23.67 18.74 27.63
C ALA A 110 -23.84 20.20 27.15
N VAL A 111 -24.26 20.40 25.89
CA VAL A 111 -24.52 21.75 25.35
C VAL A 111 -25.55 22.50 26.20
N ARG A 112 -26.62 21.82 26.64
CA ARG A 112 -27.62 22.42 27.54
C ARG A 112 -27.06 22.69 28.93
N PHE A 113 -26.30 21.76 29.49
CA PHE A 113 -25.73 21.86 30.83
C PHE A 113 -24.74 23.04 30.95
N HIS A 114 -23.89 23.23 29.94
CA HIS A 114 -22.94 24.33 29.90
C HIS A 114 -23.54 25.64 29.36
N GLY A 115 -24.82 25.66 28.97
CA GLY A 115 -25.46 26.86 28.41
C GLY A 115 -24.94 27.27 27.03
N ALA A 116 -24.27 26.38 26.32
CA ALA A 116 -23.71 26.63 24.99
C ALA A 116 -24.81 26.68 23.91
N ASP A 117 -24.52 27.37 22.81
CA ASP A 117 -25.41 27.46 21.65
C ASP A 117 -25.39 26.18 20.80
N GLY A 118 -24.25 25.47 20.79
CA GLY A 118 -24.08 24.25 20.00
C GLY A 118 -22.90 23.39 20.42
N GLY A 119 -22.75 22.25 19.74
CA GLY A 119 -21.70 21.27 19.98
C GLY A 119 -21.15 20.68 18.69
N VAL A 120 -19.91 20.21 18.73
CA VAL A 120 -19.24 19.50 17.64
C VAL A 120 -18.75 18.17 18.19
N VAL A 121 -19.09 17.08 17.50
CA VAL A 121 -18.52 15.75 17.77
C VAL A 121 -17.49 15.45 16.69
N ALA A 122 -16.23 15.37 17.07
CA ALA A 122 -15.13 15.09 16.15
C ALA A 122 -14.53 13.71 16.43
N THR A 123 -14.39 12.87 15.40
CA THR A 123 -13.76 11.56 15.54
C THR A 123 -12.92 11.17 14.32
N PRO A 124 -11.77 10.48 14.49
CA PRO A 124 -11.09 9.83 13.38
C PRO A 124 -11.85 8.61 12.84
N GLY A 125 -12.81 8.10 13.61
CA GLY A 125 -13.60 6.93 13.26
C GLY A 125 -14.78 7.24 12.35
N THR A 126 -15.87 6.51 12.53
CA THR A 126 -17.06 6.60 11.68
C THR A 126 -18.28 7.04 12.48
N ALA A 127 -19.34 7.41 11.79
CA ALA A 127 -20.63 7.70 12.41
C ALA A 127 -21.74 6.89 11.77
N ASP A 128 -22.65 6.38 12.60
CA ASP A 128 -23.84 5.68 12.15
C ASP A 128 -24.76 6.63 11.38
N SER A 129 -25.50 6.07 10.42
CA SER A 129 -26.44 6.87 9.61
C SER A 129 -27.52 7.55 10.46
N ASP A 130 -27.97 6.90 11.55
CA ASP A 130 -28.89 7.49 12.52
C ASP A 130 -28.25 8.63 13.30
N ALA A 131 -26.98 8.50 13.69
CA ALA A 131 -26.27 9.57 14.38
C ALA A 131 -26.13 10.81 13.48
N ARG A 132 -25.84 10.61 12.19
CA ARG A 132 -25.82 11.71 11.20
C ARG A 132 -27.17 12.37 11.03
N ARG A 133 -28.25 11.59 10.98
CA ARG A 133 -29.62 12.12 10.89
C ARG A 133 -30.00 12.93 12.14
N LEU A 134 -29.51 12.54 13.31
CA LEU A 134 -29.77 13.26 14.57
C LEU A 134 -28.90 14.53 14.70
N ALA A 135 -27.70 14.54 14.10
CA ALA A 135 -26.76 15.66 14.09
C ALA A 135 -27.11 16.77 13.07
N THR A 136 -28.40 17.11 12.94
CA THR A 136 -28.89 18.21 12.07
C THR A 136 -29.34 19.44 12.86
N GLY A 137 -29.25 19.38 14.19
CA GLY A 137 -29.70 20.42 15.11
C GLY A 137 -28.56 21.27 15.67
N ARG A 138 -28.49 21.37 17.00
CA ARG A 138 -27.43 22.12 17.71
C ARG A 138 -26.10 21.38 17.78
N VAL A 139 -26.02 20.15 17.27
CA VAL A 139 -24.81 19.34 17.29
C VAL A 139 -24.38 19.03 15.86
N GLU A 140 -23.15 19.41 15.52
CA GLU A 140 -22.48 19.06 14.28
C GLU A 140 -21.61 17.81 14.47
N LEU A 141 -21.59 16.94 13.46
CA LEU A 141 -20.81 15.71 13.47
C LEU A 141 -19.72 15.75 12.40
N VAL A 142 -18.48 15.52 12.82
CA VAL A 142 -17.29 15.50 11.96
C VAL A 142 -16.59 14.16 12.13
N ASP A 143 -16.90 13.20 11.27
CA ASP A 143 -16.28 11.88 11.28
C ASP A 143 -15.02 11.83 10.39
N GLY A 144 -14.34 10.69 10.32
CA GLY A 144 -13.03 10.58 9.68
C GLY A 144 -12.95 11.06 8.23
N GLU A 145 -14.04 10.93 7.46
CA GLU A 145 -14.10 11.44 6.09
C GLU A 145 -14.06 12.96 6.03
N GLU A 146 -14.85 13.63 6.87
CA GLU A 146 -14.92 15.09 6.97
C GLU A 146 -13.77 15.71 7.77
N LEU A 147 -13.26 14.97 8.76
CA LEU A 147 -12.22 15.42 9.66
C LEU A 147 -10.88 15.52 8.92
N TRP A 148 -10.56 14.52 8.10
CA TRP A 148 -9.24 14.40 7.48
C TRP A 148 -8.80 15.64 6.69
N PRO A 149 -9.62 16.23 5.79
CA PRO A 149 -9.23 17.46 5.08
C PRO A 149 -8.88 18.64 6.00
N LEU A 150 -9.56 18.76 7.15
CA LEU A 150 -9.35 19.86 8.11
C LEU A 150 -8.02 19.71 8.84
N VAL A 151 -7.77 18.50 9.35
CA VAL A 151 -6.61 18.22 10.21
C VAL A 151 -5.34 17.94 9.42
N ARG A 152 -5.47 17.41 8.20
CA ARG A 152 -4.30 17.12 7.34
C ARG A 152 -3.45 18.35 7.12
N LEU A 153 -4.04 19.54 7.01
CA LEU A 153 -3.29 20.77 6.81
C LEU A 153 -2.53 21.23 8.06
N GLN A 154 -2.96 20.78 9.25
CA GLN A 154 -2.34 21.10 10.54
C GLN A 154 -1.18 20.17 10.90
N LEU A 155 -1.06 19.02 10.23
CA LEU A 155 0.08 18.11 10.42
C LEU A 155 1.38 18.74 9.90
N ALA A 156 2.49 18.43 10.58
CA ALA A 156 3.83 18.83 10.16
C ALA A 156 4.12 18.39 8.71
N ALA A 157 4.84 19.22 7.95
CA ALA A 157 5.11 18.97 6.54
C ALA A 157 5.77 17.59 6.30
N SER A 158 6.71 17.19 7.16
CA SER A 158 7.36 15.88 7.11
C SER A 158 6.38 14.71 7.24
N VAL A 159 5.44 14.78 8.18
CA VAL A 159 4.40 13.76 8.38
C VAL A 159 3.50 13.67 7.15
N ARG A 160 3.10 14.81 6.58
CA ARG A 160 2.27 14.84 5.35
C ARG A 160 2.99 14.24 4.16
N GLU A 161 4.29 14.55 4.00
CA GLU A 161 5.12 13.98 2.94
C GLU A 161 5.30 12.48 3.11
N GLU A 162 5.51 12.00 4.33
CA GLU A 162 5.62 10.57 4.62
C GLU A 162 4.34 9.82 4.26
N LEU A 163 3.17 10.32 4.69
CA LEU A 163 1.87 9.74 4.37
C LEU A 163 1.60 9.72 2.85
N SER A 164 1.91 10.81 2.16
CA SER A 164 1.78 10.93 0.71
C SER A 164 2.72 9.97 -0.03
N ASN A 165 3.96 9.84 0.41
CA ASN A 165 4.97 8.96 -0.18
C ASN A 165 4.62 7.48 0.02
N LYS A 166 4.16 7.10 1.22
CA LYS A 166 3.69 5.74 1.51
C LYS A 166 2.51 5.36 0.60
N SER A 167 1.51 6.25 0.50
CA SER A 167 0.33 6.05 -0.34
C SER A 167 0.68 5.97 -1.83
N ARG A 168 1.61 6.81 -2.31
CA ARG A 168 2.09 6.80 -3.70
C ARG A 168 2.77 5.48 -4.06
N LYS A 169 3.61 4.92 -3.18
CA LYS A 169 4.28 3.63 -3.42
C LYS A 169 3.27 2.49 -3.56
N VAL A 170 2.26 2.44 -2.69
CA VAL A 170 1.20 1.43 -2.75
C VAL A 170 0.42 1.52 -4.06
N VAL A 171 -0.03 2.72 -4.42
CA VAL A 171 -0.78 2.98 -5.65
C VAL A 171 0.06 2.69 -6.90
N MET A 172 1.34 3.02 -6.89
CA MET A 172 2.24 2.72 -8.00
C MET A 172 2.38 1.21 -8.23
N ARG A 173 2.55 0.42 -7.16
CA ARG A 173 2.56 -1.04 -7.25
C ARG A 173 1.25 -1.60 -7.79
N GLN A 174 0.11 -1.10 -7.29
CA GLN A 174 -1.22 -1.51 -7.77
C GLN A 174 -1.46 -1.14 -9.24
N SER A 175 -0.97 0.03 -9.67
CA SER A 175 -1.05 0.47 -11.06
C SER A 175 -0.24 -0.47 -11.96
N VAL A 176 0.99 -0.83 -11.57
CA VAL A 176 1.81 -1.79 -12.32
C VAL A 176 1.11 -3.15 -12.45
N LEU A 177 0.54 -3.68 -11.37
CA LEU A 177 -0.22 -4.93 -11.40
C LEU A 177 -1.45 -4.85 -12.32
N ALA A 178 -2.18 -3.72 -12.30
CA ALA A 178 -3.32 -3.49 -13.18
C ALA A 178 -2.91 -3.50 -14.66
N TRP A 179 -1.78 -2.88 -15.01
CA TRP A 179 -1.23 -2.90 -16.36
C TRP A 179 -0.78 -4.30 -16.78
N VAL A 180 -0.11 -5.05 -15.90
CA VAL A 180 0.28 -6.45 -16.17
C VAL A 180 -0.96 -7.32 -16.42
N ALA A 181 -1.99 -7.20 -15.59
CA ALA A 181 -3.24 -7.92 -15.76
C ALA A 181 -3.96 -7.56 -17.06
N ALA A 182 -4.01 -6.27 -17.42
CA ALA A 182 -4.61 -5.81 -18.67
C ALA A 182 -3.87 -6.36 -19.90
N LEU A 183 -2.54 -6.38 -19.88
CA LEU A 183 -1.72 -6.94 -20.96
C LEU A 183 -1.89 -8.46 -21.08
N ALA A 184 -1.91 -9.18 -19.96
CA ALA A 184 -2.13 -10.63 -19.95
C ALA A 184 -3.52 -10.99 -20.49
N LEU A 185 -4.55 -10.24 -20.12
CA LEU A 185 -5.91 -10.42 -20.62
C LEU A 185 -5.99 -10.12 -22.13
N GLY A 186 -5.36 -9.05 -22.60
CA GLY A 186 -5.27 -8.72 -24.02
C GLY A 186 -4.59 -9.81 -24.85
N LEU A 187 -3.47 -10.37 -24.34
CA LEU A 187 -2.77 -11.49 -24.95
C LEU A 187 -3.65 -12.75 -25.00
N PHE A 188 -4.34 -13.07 -23.92
CA PHE A 188 -5.22 -14.23 -23.82
C PHE A 188 -6.39 -14.13 -24.83
N VAL A 189 -7.05 -12.98 -24.92
CA VAL A 189 -8.12 -12.73 -25.90
C VAL A 189 -7.58 -12.82 -27.33
N GLY A 190 -6.40 -12.27 -27.61
CA GLY A 190 -5.76 -12.38 -28.91
C GLY A 190 -5.41 -13.83 -29.32
N MET A 191 -5.08 -14.69 -28.36
CA MET A 191 -4.77 -16.10 -28.58
C MET A 191 -6.03 -16.97 -28.77
N MET A 192 -7.13 -16.64 -28.10
CA MET A 192 -8.42 -17.35 -28.17
C MET A 192 -9.29 -16.94 -29.37
N MET A 193 -8.94 -15.89 -30.10
CA MET A 193 -9.70 -15.47 -31.28
C MET A 193 -9.42 -16.44 -32.45
N PRO A 194 -10.44 -17.11 -33.01
CA PRO A 194 -10.23 -18.07 -34.08
C PRO A 194 -9.55 -17.38 -35.27
N ARG A 195 -8.42 -17.95 -35.73
CA ARG A 195 -7.81 -17.54 -36.99
C ARG A 195 -8.84 -17.77 -38.09
N ALA A 196 -9.26 -16.69 -38.76
CA ALA A 196 -9.99 -16.82 -40.02
C ALA A 196 -9.18 -17.75 -40.94
N PRO A 197 -9.80 -18.76 -41.57
CA PRO A 197 -9.09 -19.66 -42.47
C PRO A 197 -8.43 -18.83 -43.57
N ALA A 198 -7.16 -19.11 -43.83
CA ALA A 198 -6.40 -18.47 -44.89
C ALA A 198 -7.14 -18.66 -46.22
N GLN A 199 -7.48 -17.56 -46.89
CA GLN A 199 -7.84 -17.64 -48.30
C GLN A 199 -6.60 -18.09 -49.07
N VAL A 200 -6.73 -19.25 -49.71
CA VAL A 200 -5.74 -19.79 -50.63
C VAL A 200 -5.83 -18.95 -51.91
N ASP A 201 -4.85 -18.09 -52.14
CA ASP A 201 -4.64 -17.50 -53.47
C ASP A 201 -3.94 -18.52 -54.38
N PRO A 202 -4.30 -18.61 -55.68
CA PRO A 202 -3.72 -19.59 -56.60
C PRO A 202 -2.25 -19.27 -56.91
N GLN A 203 -1.44 -20.31 -56.77
CA GLN A 203 -0.02 -20.37 -57.12
C GLN A 203 0.15 -20.19 -58.65
N VAL A 204 0.96 -19.22 -59.07
CA VAL A 204 1.52 -19.16 -60.43
C VAL A 204 2.89 -19.83 -60.37
N ASP A 205 2.98 -20.99 -61.00
CA ASP A 205 4.23 -21.71 -61.22
C ASP A 205 5.16 -20.92 -62.15
N ALA A 206 6.42 -20.79 -61.75
CA ALA A 206 7.53 -20.57 -62.67
C ALA A 206 8.76 -21.35 -62.17
N THR A 207 8.95 -22.52 -62.77
CA THR A 207 10.10 -23.41 -62.58
C THR A 207 11.35 -22.82 -63.24
N GLY A 208 12.48 -22.83 -62.55
CA GLY A 208 13.81 -22.57 -63.13
C GLY A 208 14.92 -23.17 -62.25
N PRO A 209 15.94 -23.87 -62.81
CA PRO A 209 16.64 -24.94 -62.11
C PRO A 209 17.92 -24.51 -61.38
N THR A 210 18.24 -25.28 -60.33
CA THR A 210 19.46 -25.28 -59.53
C THR A 210 20.63 -25.97 -60.25
N PRO A 211 21.88 -25.56 -59.95
CA PRO A 211 22.92 -26.55 -59.67
C PRO A 211 23.66 -26.33 -58.34
N THR A 212 24.22 -27.44 -57.87
CA THR A 212 24.59 -27.88 -56.52
C THR A 212 26.00 -27.47 -56.04
N ALA A 213 26.08 -27.07 -54.74
CA ALA A 213 27.16 -27.30 -53.73
C ALA A 213 28.56 -26.64 -53.91
N PRO A 214 29.37 -26.38 -52.84
CA PRO A 214 29.46 -27.17 -51.61
C PRO A 214 29.51 -26.47 -50.24
N ARG A 215 29.31 -27.35 -49.25
CA ARG A 215 29.41 -27.20 -47.80
C ARG A 215 30.79 -26.75 -47.35
N VAL A 216 30.84 -25.76 -46.46
CA VAL A 216 31.99 -25.52 -45.57
C VAL A 216 31.55 -25.80 -44.14
N ALA A 217 32.16 -26.84 -43.57
CA ALA A 217 32.22 -27.06 -42.14
C ALA A 217 33.40 -26.26 -41.57
N GLY A 218 33.20 -25.73 -40.37
CA GLY A 218 34.25 -25.17 -39.52
C GLY A 218 33.59 -24.25 -38.49
N GLN A 219 33.89 -24.31 -37.20
CA GLN A 219 34.76 -25.15 -36.41
C GLN A 219 34.43 -24.79 -34.95
N ASP A 220 34.41 -25.76 -34.06
CA ASP A 220 34.45 -25.54 -32.62
C ASP A 220 35.70 -24.74 -32.21
N ALA A 221 35.53 -23.91 -31.18
CA ALA A 221 36.45 -23.49 -30.11
C ALA A 221 36.68 -21.97 -29.96
N PRO A 222 36.98 -21.44 -28.75
CA PRO A 222 36.77 -21.98 -27.40
C PRO A 222 35.84 -21.12 -26.53
N LEU A 223 35.20 -21.80 -25.58
CA LEU A 223 34.56 -21.21 -24.40
C LEU A 223 35.60 -20.36 -23.64
N VAL A 224 35.59 -19.05 -23.85
CA VAL A 224 36.12 -18.12 -22.86
C VAL A 224 35.07 -18.08 -21.77
N ALA A 225 35.35 -18.72 -20.64
CA ALA A 225 34.52 -18.62 -19.45
C ALA A 225 34.41 -17.14 -19.06
N ALA A 226 33.28 -16.54 -19.40
CA ALA A 226 32.88 -15.25 -18.84
C ALA A 226 32.79 -15.41 -17.31
N PRO A 227 33.13 -14.38 -16.52
CA PRO A 227 32.94 -14.43 -15.08
C PRO A 227 31.46 -14.73 -14.81
N ALA A 228 31.19 -15.74 -13.97
CA ALA A 228 29.84 -16.22 -13.69
C ALA A 228 28.89 -15.05 -13.43
N THR A 229 27.80 -15.01 -14.18
CA THR A 229 26.80 -13.93 -14.06
C THR A 229 26.20 -13.96 -12.65
N GLU A 230 25.69 -12.82 -12.17
CA GLU A 230 25.04 -12.69 -10.86
C GLU A 230 23.92 -13.73 -10.67
N GLU A 231 23.24 -14.10 -11.75
CA GLU A 231 22.17 -15.11 -11.79
C GLU A 231 22.67 -16.55 -11.62
N GLU A 232 23.82 -16.89 -12.22
CA GLU A 232 24.48 -18.19 -12.00
C GLU A 232 24.93 -18.34 -10.55
N ARG A 233 25.51 -17.28 -9.97
CA ARG A 233 25.90 -17.26 -8.55
C ARG A 233 24.71 -17.41 -7.61
N ARG A 234 23.57 -16.80 -7.93
CA ARG A 234 22.33 -16.99 -7.17
C ARG A 234 21.81 -18.43 -7.24
N THR A 235 21.85 -19.03 -8.42
CA THR A 235 21.41 -20.42 -8.63
C THR A 235 22.31 -21.39 -7.86
N GLU A 236 23.62 -21.14 -7.87
CA GLU A 236 24.62 -21.85 -7.08
C GLU A 236 24.37 -21.72 -5.58
N VAL A 237 24.13 -20.51 -5.07
CA VAL A 237 23.79 -20.27 -3.65
C VAL A 237 22.51 -21.00 -3.26
N THR A 238 21.46 -20.97 -4.10
CA THR A 238 20.20 -21.68 -3.82
C THR A 238 20.42 -23.18 -3.70
N ARG A 239 21.21 -23.77 -4.60
CA ARG A 239 21.55 -25.19 -4.56
C ARG A 239 22.36 -25.54 -3.31
N MET A 240 23.42 -24.79 -3.01
CA MET A 240 24.23 -25.04 -1.81
C MET A 240 23.43 -24.92 -0.52
N VAL A 241 22.61 -23.87 -0.38
CA VAL A 241 21.77 -23.67 0.81
C VAL A 241 20.70 -24.76 0.93
N GLY A 242 20.13 -25.21 -0.18
CA GLY A 242 19.18 -26.32 -0.20
C GLY A 242 19.76 -27.66 0.25
N THR A 243 21.09 -27.82 0.28
CA THR A 243 21.77 -29.04 0.79
C THR A 243 22.13 -28.97 2.27
N LEU A 244 21.88 -27.85 2.94
CA LEU A 244 22.22 -27.69 4.36
C LEU A 244 21.26 -28.47 5.28
N PRO A 245 21.76 -29.02 6.39
CA PRO A 245 20.90 -29.71 7.36
C PRO A 245 19.88 -28.72 7.96
N GLY A 246 18.62 -29.16 8.07
CA GLY A 246 17.52 -28.35 8.57
C GLY A 246 16.88 -27.42 7.52
N VAL A 247 17.33 -27.46 6.26
CA VAL A 247 16.71 -26.73 5.13
C VAL A 247 15.89 -27.69 4.27
N GLU A 248 14.60 -27.42 4.13
CA GLU A 248 13.69 -28.14 3.23
C GLU A 248 13.87 -27.65 1.78
N ARG A 249 13.99 -26.32 1.62
CA ARG A 249 14.15 -25.67 0.32
C ARG A 249 14.67 -24.25 0.50
N ALA A 250 15.39 -23.74 -0.50
CA ALA A 250 15.76 -22.34 -0.60
C ALA A 250 15.29 -21.76 -1.93
N MET A 251 14.90 -20.49 -1.96
CA MET A 251 14.57 -19.76 -3.18
C MET A 251 14.81 -18.26 -3.02
N TRP A 252 15.11 -17.58 -4.10
CA TRP A 252 15.19 -16.11 -4.11
C TRP A 252 13.79 -15.53 -4.31
N SER A 253 13.27 -14.83 -3.29
CA SER A 253 12.00 -14.09 -3.39
C SER A 253 12.17 -12.76 -4.13
N THR A 254 13.36 -12.17 -4.04
CA THR A 254 13.79 -10.98 -4.78
C THR A 254 15.29 -11.08 -5.09
N ARG A 255 15.85 -10.12 -5.82
CA ARG A 255 17.31 -10.03 -6.09
C ARG A 255 18.16 -10.01 -4.81
N SER A 256 17.63 -9.52 -3.68
CA SER A 256 18.38 -9.38 -2.42
C SER A 256 17.70 -10.05 -1.23
N THR A 257 16.77 -10.99 -1.47
CA THR A 257 16.06 -11.68 -0.39
C THR A 257 15.99 -13.18 -0.64
N LEU A 258 16.82 -13.93 0.08
CA LEU A 258 16.85 -15.39 0.08
C LEU A 258 15.84 -15.90 1.11
N MET A 259 14.86 -16.67 0.65
CA MET A 259 13.86 -17.33 1.47
C MET A 259 14.26 -18.79 1.67
N VAL A 260 14.26 -19.25 2.92
CA VAL A 260 14.66 -20.61 3.30
C VAL A 260 13.56 -21.23 4.14
N PHE A 261 13.07 -22.38 3.69
CA PHE A 261 12.06 -23.18 4.37
C PHE A 261 12.77 -24.19 5.27
N LEU A 262 12.37 -24.25 6.54
CA LEU A 262 12.98 -25.13 7.53
C LEU A 262 12.24 -26.46 7.63
N VAL A 263 12.99 -27.55 7.83
CA VAL A 263 12.42 -28.91 7.98
C VAL A 263 11.66 -29.07 9.29
N ASP A 264 12.17 -28.47 10.37
CA ASP A 264 11.59 -28.54 11.70
C ASP A 264 11.71 -27.18 12.42
N GLU A 265 10.96 -27.01 13.51
CA GLU A 265 10.94 -25.74 14.24
C GLU A 265 12.28 -25.39 14.91
N ASN A 266 13.08 -26.40 15.27
CA ASN A 266 14.32 -26.26 16.04
C ASN A 266 15.57 -26.19 15.15
N ALA A 267 15.43 -26.36 13.84
CA ALA A 267 16.50 -26.17 12.88
C ALA A 267 17.04 -24.73 12.91
N ASP A 268 18.35 -24.57 13.10
CA ASP A 268 19.04 -23.27 13.01
C ASP A 268 20.21 -23.32 12.01
N PRO A 269 19.92 -23.39 10.69
CA PRO A 269 20.96 -23.48 9.65
C PRO A 269 21.70 -22.16 9.39
N VAL A 270 21.47 -21.12 10.19
CA VAL A 270 21.96 -19.75 9.98
C VAL A 270 23.46 -19.68 9.76
N ASN A 271 24.25 -20.38 10.56
CA ASN A 271 25.72 -20.37 10.45
C ASN A 271 26.20 -20.95 9.11
N GLY A 272 25.55 -22.02 8.63
CA GLY A 272 25.85 -22.62 7.32
C GLY A 272 25.45 -21.69 6.17
N ILE A 273 24.26 -21.10 6.24
CA ILE A 273 23.74 -20.18 5.24
C ILE A 273 24.64 -18.93 5.13
N CYS A 274 25.01 -18.35 6.26
CA CYS A 274 25.87 -17.18 6.28
C CYS A 274 27.30 -17.49 5.80
N SER A 275 27.81 -18.69 6.05
CA SER A 275 29.10 -19.13 5.50
C SER A 275 29.07 -19.25 3.98
N VAL A 276 27.94 -19.64 3.39
CA VAL A 276 27.75 -19.68 1.93
C VAL A 276 27.62 -18.27 1.36
N LEU A 277 26.77 -17.42 1.93
CA LEU A 277 26.51 -16.07 1.43
C LEU A 277 27.74 -15.16 1.50
N LYS A 278 28.57 -15.29 2.53
CA LYS A 278 29.80 -14.49 2.69
C LYS A 278 30.88 -14.79 1.64
N LYS A 279 30.80 -15.91 0.93
CA LYS A 279 31.72 -16.24 -0.18
C LYS A 279 31.49 -15.40 -1.43
N TYR A 280 30.32 -14.76 -1.55
CA TYR A 280 29.93 -13.97 -2.71
C TYR A 280 29.75 -12.50 -2.30
N GLU A 281 30.62 -11.63 -2.80
CA GLU A 281 30.65 -10.21 -2.43
C GLU A 281 29.31 -9.50 -2.73
N ASP A 282 28.71 -9.81 -3.87
CA ASP A 282 27.45 -9.21 -4.33
C ASP A 282 26.22 -9.70 -3.53
N LEU A 283 26.34 -10.83 -2.82
CA LEU A 283 25.22 -11.49 -2.13
C LEU A 283 25.34 -11.48 -0.60
N ARG A 284 26.50 -11.12 -0.03
CA ARG A 284 26.74 -11.14 1.43
C ARG A 284 25.81 -10.23 2.24
N THR A 285 25.31 -9.16 1.63
CA THR A 285 24.36 -8.19 2.21
C THR A 285 22.89 -8.55 1.94
N SER A 286 22.62 -9.72 1.34
CA SER A 286 21.25 -10.18 1.09
C SER A 286 20.50 -10.44 2.40
N ARG A 287 19.21 -10.11 2.40
CA ARG A 287 18.29 -10.42 3.50
C ARG A 287 17.95 -11.91 3.48
N LEU A 288 17.98 -12.54 4.64
CA LEU A 288 17.59 -13.93 4.85
C LEU A 288 16.23 -13.96 5.54
N HIS A 289 15.28 -14.65 4.94
CA HIS A 289 13.94 -14.89 5.46
C HIS A 289 13.79 -16.37 5.76
N LEU A 290 13.74 -16.74 7.04
CA LEU A 290 13.55 -18.11 7.51
C LEU A 290 12.06 -18.36 7.75
N GLN A 291 11.50 -19.31 7.00
CA GLN A 291 10.11 -19.71 7.11
C GLN A 291 10.03 -21.06 7.86
N PRO A 292 9.31 -21.11 8.98
CA PRO A 292 9.11 -22.35 9.72
C PRO A 292 8.19 -23.31 8.96
N PRO A 293 8.20 -24.62 9.30
CA PRO A 293 7.37 -25.63 8.64
C PRO A 293 5.87 -25.36 8.81
N THR A 294 5.06 -25.89 7.90
CA THR A 294 3.59 -25.74 7.94
C THR A 294 3.00 -26.34 9.21
N GLY A 295 2.23 -25.54 9.96
CA GLY A 295 1.67 -25.94 11.27
C GLY A 295 2.48 -25.46 12.47
N SER A 296 3.59 -24.76 12.24
CA SER A 296 4.39 -24.14 13.31
C SER A 296 3.73 -22.91 13.93
N SER A 297 3.92 -22.73 15.23
CA SER A 297 3.50 -21.54 15.98
C SER A 297 4.56 -20.43 16.01
N ARG A 298 5.78 -20.69 15.48
CA ARG A 298 6.86 -19.71 15.47
C ARG A 298 6.65 -18.68 14.37
N PRO A 299 6.93 -17.38 14.62
CA PRO A 299 6.91 -16.38 13.56
C PRO A 299 8.09 -16.55 12.61
N ALA A 300 7.93 -16.11 11.37
CA ALA A 300 9.02 -16.07 10.41
C ALA A 300 10.14 -15.13 10.91
N ARG A 301 11.40 -15.55 10.72
CA ARG A 301 12.58 -14.80 11.21
C ARG A 301 13.28 -14.09 10.05
N PHE A 302 13.68 -12.85 10.29
CA PHE A 302 14.43 -12.04 9.32
C PHE A 302 15.80 -11.70 9.89
N LEU A 303 16.86 -11.91 9.10
CA LEU A 303 18.22 -11.54 9.48
C LEU A 303 19.09 -11.23 8.26
N GLN A 304 20.30 -10.72 8.49
CA GLN A 304 21.26 -10.39 7.45
C GLN A 304 22.65 -10.88 7.88
N CYS A 305 23.36 -11.56 6.98
CA CYS A 305 24.63 -12.22 7.31
C CYS A 305 25.84 -11.27 7.37
N ALA A 306 25.77 -10.13 6.69
CA ALA A 306 26.73 -9.05 6.76
C ALA A 306 26.02 -7.70 6.62
N THR A 307 26.35 -6.76 7.51
CA THR A 307 26.08 -5.33 7.31
C THR A 307 27.20 -4.74 6.44
N PHE A 308 26.90 -3.64 5.74
CA PHE A 308 27.75 -2.98 4.75
C PHE A 308 29.20 -2.81 5.18
#